data_AF-A0A673HT74-F1
#
_entry.id   AF-A0A673HT74-F1
#
_cell.length_a   1.000
_cell.length_b   1.000
_cell.length_c   1.000
_cell.angle_alpha   90.00
_cell.angle_beta   90.00
_cell.angle_gamma   90.00
#
_symmetry.space_group_name_H-M   'P 1'
#
loop_
_entity.id
_entity.type
_entity.pdbx_description
1 polymer ?
#
loop_
_entity_poly.entity_id
_entity_poly.type
_entity_poly.pdbx_seq_one_letter_code
_entity_poly.pdbx_strand_id
1 'polypeptide(L)'
;QTQSRGSVRTKVQPSTSYSVPKTVVSKDVTYICPFIGPVRGSLTVTNYRLFFRCTDREPVFGLDLPLGALSRVEKIGAATSRGDVSYGLVCKDMRNLRFVHKEPEDSLKKSVFEVLIKFAFPVSNNMSLFAFEYKQVFPENGWKVYDPLAEYKRQGLPNESWRISKVNDHYELCDSYPAALFVPVTITDEELRRVFSFRAKGRIPVLSWIHPESQAAVVRASQPMVGQNGRRCKEDEKLLQAIMDANAQSHKLFIFDARPSVNAAANKMKGGGYESEDAYQNAELVFLDIHNIHVMRESLRKLKEVVYPNIEESHWLSNLESTHWLEHIKLILAGALRIADKVESGKTSVVVHCSDGWDRTPQLTSLALIMLDSHYRTIRGFQILLEKEWLSFGHRFQQRVGHGDRNHTDADRSPIFLQFIDCVWQMTRQFPAAFEFNEYFLITILDHLYSCLFGTFLCNSEQQRLKEEVPKRTVSLWSFVNSQLEEFVNPLYVHYPSHVLFPTVGIRHLQLWVTYYIRWNPRMRPQEPVHQRYKELLAKRAELQKRVEELQREAANRTASSSSERAGSPTRSITPVQTFV
;
A
#
# COMPACT_ATOMS: atom_id res chain seq x y z
N GLN A 1 -23.19 -52.67 49.25
CA GLN A 1 -21.78 -53.10 49.31
C GLN A 1 -21.31 -53.34 47.88
N THR A 2 -20.88 -52.28 47.19
CA THR A 2 -19.46 -51.92 46.95
C THR A 2 -18.74 -52.85 45.97
N GLN A 3 -18.52 -52.38 44.74
CA GLN A 3 -17.16 -52.05 44.31
C GLN A 3 -17.16 -51.17 43.04
N SER A 4 -16.39 -50.10 43.17
CA SER A 4 -16.19 -48.96 42.30
C SER A 4 -15.28 -49.28 41.11
N ARG A 5 -15.67 -48.88 39.90
CA ARG A 5 -14.76 -48.78 38.74
C ARG A 5 -13.92 -47.50 38.87
N GLY A 6 -12.62 -47.68 39.05
CA GLY A 6 -11.63 -46.61 39.15
C GLY A 6 -11.45 -45.87 37.82
N SER A 7 -11.52 -44.54 37.91
CA SER A 7 -11.07 -43.58 36.92
C SER A 7 -9.55 -43.64 36.77
N VAL A 8 -9.06 -44.01 35.59
CA VAL A 8 -7.66 -43.83 35.22
C VAL A 8 -7.48 -42.37 34.84
N ARG A 9 -7.07 -41.54 35.82
CA ARG A 9 -6.49 -40.22 35.57
C ARG A 9 -5.15 -40.40 34.85
N THR A 10 -5.12 -40.17 33.55
CA THR A 10 -3.88 -39.84 32.84
C THR A 10 -3.36 -38.53 33.44
N LYS A 11 -2.30 -38.63 34.24
CA LYS A 11 -1.49 -37.49 34.68
C LYS A 11 -0.94 -36.79 33.44
N VAL A 12 -1.57 -35.68 33.04
CA VAL A 12 -0.92 -34.69 32.18
C VAL A 12 0.26 -34.14 32.97
N GLN A 13 1.48 -34.49 32.57
CA GLN A 13 2.67 -33.79 33.05
C GLN A 13 2.53 -32.32 32.66
N PRO A 14 2.77 -31.36 33.58
CA PRO A 14 2.83 -29.96 33.21
C PRO A 14 4.00 -29.80 32.25
N SER A 15 3.71 -29.36 31.02
CA SER A 15 4.75 -28.87 30.11
C SER A 15 5.47 -27.73 30.83
N THR A 16 6.71 -27.96 31.22
CA THR A 16 7.62 -26.92 31.68
C THR A 16 7.76 -25.90 30.56
N SER A 17 6.98 -24.83 30.62
CA SER A 17 7.17 -23.65 29.78
C SER A 17 8.44 -22.97 30.26
N TYR A 18 9.58 -23.38 29.71
CA TYR A 18 10.79 -22.57 29.80
C TYR A 18 10.45 -21.18 29.25
N SER A 19 10.41 -20.18 30.13
CA SER A 19 10.22 -18.79 29.78
C SER A 19 11.44 -18.32 28.98
N VAL A 20 11.39 -18.51 27.66
CA VAL A 20 12.42 -17.99 26.76
C VAL A 20 12.51 -16.47 27.01
N PRO A 21 13.70 -15.94 27.31
CA PRO A 21 13.86 -14.53 27.61
C PRO A 21 13.37 -13.68 26.43
N LYS A 22 12.65 -12.59 26.73
CA LYS A 22 12.10 -11.66 25.72
C LYS A 22 13.17 -10.97 24.87
N THR A 23 14.41 -11.00 25.35
CA THR A 23 15.59 -10.45 24.69
C THR A 23 16.75 -11.42 24.85
N VAL A 24 17.47 -11.68 23.76
CA VAL A 24 18.73 -12.41 23.77
C VAL A 24 19.83 -11.52 23.25
N VAL A 25 20.95 -11.49 23.96
CA VAL A 25 22.15 -10.75 23.58
C VAL A 25 23.28 -11.75 23.36
N SER A 26 23.93 -11.66 22.22
CA SER A 26 25.11 -12.44 21.87
C SER A 26 26.24 -11.48 21.51
N LYS A 27 27.32 -11.53 22.27
CA LYS A 27 28.53 -10.76 22.02
C LYS A 27 29.40 -11.50 21.00
N ASP A 28 30.36 -10.78 20.40
CA ASP A 28 31.38 -11.37 19.52
C ASP A 28 30.84 -12.02 18.25
N VAL A 29 29.67 -11.57 17.78
CA VAL A 29 29.07 -12.01 16.52
C VAL A 29 29.73 -11.26 15.38
N THR A 30 30.04 -11.97 14.29
CA THR A 30 30.54 -11.37 13.06
C THR A 30 29.42 -11.27 12.03
N TYR A 31 29.03 -10.05 11.67
CA TYR A 31 28.20 -9.77 10.50
C TYR A 31 29.08 -9.75 9.24
N ILE A 32 28.74 -10.56 8.24
CA ILE A 32 29.42 -10.58 6.94
C ILE A 32 28.71 -9.57 6.03
N CYS A 33 29.14 -8.31 6.10
CA CYS A 33 28.57 -7.27 5.24
C CYS A 33 29.07 -7.45 3.81
N PRO A 34 28.18 -7.54 2.81
CA PRO A 34 28.63 -7.71 1.43
C PRO A 34 29.35 -6.48 0.86
N PHE A 35 29.22 -5.31 1.49
CA PHE A 35 29.75 -4.05 0.96
C PHE A 35 31.09 -3.62 1.59
N ILE A 36 31.29 -3.93 2.87
CA ILE A 36 32.44 -3.45 3.67
C ILE A 36 33.19 -4.58 4.37
N GLY A 37 32.86 -5.84 4.07
CA GLY A 37 33.48 -7.02 4.65
C GLY A 37 32.99 -7.36 6.07
N PRO A 38 33.70 -8.26 6.78
CA PRO A 38 33.32 -8.71 8.11
C PRO A 38 33.36 -7.58 9.15
N VAL A 39 32.33 -7.54 9.99
CA VAL A 39 32.19 -6.59 11.11
C VAL A 39 31.87 -7.38 12.38
N ARG A 40 32.71 -7.27 13.41
CA ARG A 40 32.48 -7.92 14.72
C ARG A 40 31.74 -6.98 15.65
N GLY A 41 30.79 -7.50 16.41
CA GLY A 41 29.97 -6.68 17.30
C GLY A 41 29.02 -7.50 18.17
N SER A 42 28.05 -6.81 18.75
CA SER A 42 26.99 -7.41 19.58
C SER A 42 25.70 -7.54 18.78
N LEU A 43 25.08 -8.70 18.83
CA LEU A 43 23.77 -8.99 18.26
C LEU A 43 22.72 -9.06 19.38
N THR A 44 21.59 -8.41 19.18
CA THR A 44 20.45 -8.46 20.09
C THR A 44 19.20 -8.84 19.31
N VAL A 45 18.44 -9.81 19.80
CA VAL A 45 17.14 -10.21 19.27
C VAL A 45 16.09 -9.93 20.33
N THR A 46 15.06 -9.16 19.98
CA THR A 46 13.87 -8.93 20.80
C THR A 46 12.67 -9.66 20.20
N ASN A 47 11.49 -9.50 20.78
CA ASN A 47 10.23 -9.93 20.18
C ASN A 47 9.78 -9.08 18.97
N TYR A 48 10.51 -8.02 18.60
CA TYR A 48 10.20 -7.16 17.45
C TYR A 48 11.31 -7.05 16.42
N ARG A 49 12.57 -6.92 16.85
CA ARG A 49 13.70 -6.62 15.96
C ARG A 49 14.94 -7.41 16.30
N LEU A 50 15.78 -7.58 15.29
CA LEU A 50 17.18 -7.92 15.41
C LEU A 50 17.98 -6.62 15.24
N PHE A 51 18.83 -6.31 16.20
CA PHE A 51 19.74 -5.17 16.16
C PHE A 51 21.18 -5.63 16.35
N PHE A 52 22.07 -5.20 15.48
CA PHE A 52 23.51 -5.49 15.55
C PHE A 52 24.29 -4.19 15.64
N ARG A 53 25.27 -4.11 16.54
CA ARG A 53 26.10 -2.93 16.77
C ARG A 53 27.58 -3.29 16.87
N CYS A 54 28.41 -2.57 16.13
CA CYS A 54 29.86 -2.61 16.25
C CYS A 54 30.35 -1.23 16.68
N THR A 55 30.86 -1.16 17.92
CA THR A 55 31.38 0.05 18.54
C THR A 55 32.84 0.32 18.20
N ASP A 56 33.54 -0.65 17.61
CA ASP A 56 34.98 -0.57 17.30
C ASP A 56 35.27 0.18 15.99
N ARG A 57 34.24 0.81 15.40
CA ARG A 57 34.33 1.62 14.17
C ARG A 57 33.77 3.01 14.43
N GLU A 58 34.34 4.00 13.74
CA GLU A 58 33.80 5.37 13.67
C GLU A 58 33.43 5.71 12.21
N PRO A 59 32.17 6.09 11.93
CA PRO A 59 31.02 6.06 12.84
C PRO A 59 30.63 4.62 13.24
N VAL A 60 29.96 4.50 14.40
CA VAL A 60 29.47 3.22 14.93
C VAL A 60 28.61 2.52 13.89
N PHE A 61 28.95 1.27 13.57
CA PHE A 61 28.16 0.50 12.62
C PHE A 61 26.93 -0.09 13.33
N GLY A 62 25.74 0.26 12.83
CA GLY A 62 24.46 -0.24 13.32
C GLY A 62 23.65 -0.89 12.21
N LEU A 63 22.98 -2.00 12.52
CA LEU A 63 22.06 -2.70 11.65
C LEU A 63 20.77 -2.99 12.44
N ASP A 64 19.66 -2.42 12.00
CA ASP A 64 18.32 -2.67 12.55
C ASP A 64 17.46 -3.42 11.51
N LEU A 65 16.81 -4.49 11.96
CA LEU A 65 15.93 -5.33 11.18
C LEU A 65 14.68 -5.69 12.00
N PRO A 66 13.50 -5.13 11.67
CA PRO A 66 12.24 -5.66 12.16
C PRO A 66 12.08 -7.13 11.77
N LEU A 67 11.75 -8.00 12.72
CA LEU A 67 11.69 -9.44 12.49
C LEU A 67 10.60 -9.84 11.49
N GLY A 68 9.51 -9.06 11.37
CA GLY A 68 8.48 -9.29 10.36
C GLY A 68 8.95 -9.16 8.90
N ALA A 69 10.09 -8.48 8.69
CA ALA A 69 10.77 -8.41 7.39
C ALA A 69 11.54 -9.69 7.04
N LEU A 70 11.71 -10.63 7.98
CA LEU A 70 12.32 -11.92 7.68
C LEU A 70 11.36 -12.80 6.88
N SER A 71 11.86 -13.35 5.78
CA SER A 71 11.16 -14.37 5.01
C SER A 71 11.56 -15.77 5.48
N ARG A 72 12.85 -16.01 5.73
CA ARG A 72 13.37 -17.30 6.23
C ARG A 72 14.74 -17.11 6.87
N VAL A 73 15.09 -18.09 7.70
CA VAL A 73 16.39 -18.21 8.37
C VAL A 73 17.02 -19.53 7.93
N GLU A 74 18.25 -19.48 7.41
CA GLU A 74 18.97 -20.62 6.84
C GLU A 74 20.24 -20.88 7.65
N LYS A 75 20.52 -22.14 8.00
CA LYS A 75 21.85 -22.50 8.53
C LYS A 75 22.83 -22.63 7.36
N ILE A 76 24.00 -22.02 7.47
CA ILE A 76 25.03 -22.02 6.43
C ILE A 76 26.22 -22.84 6.93
N GLY A 77 26.42 -24.02 6.31
CA GLY A 77 27.49 -24.96 6.66
C GLY A 77 27.17 -25.84 7.88
N ALA A 78 27.51 -27.13 7.80
CA ALA A 78 27.76 -27.91 9.01
C ALA A 78 29.03 -27.35 9.67
N ALA A 79 29.12 -27.41 11.01
CA ALA A 79 30.25 -26.90 11.77
C ALA A 79 31.56 -27.14 11.01
N THR A 80 32.25 -26.05 10.66
CA THR A 80 33.59 -26.18 10.10
C THR A 80 34.46 -26.93 11.12
N SER A 81 35.61 -27.47 10.70
CA SER A 81 36.57 -28.11 11.61
C SER A 81 37.00 -27.24 12.82
N ARG A 82 36.60 -25.95 12.85
CA ARG A 82 36.83 -24.98 13.93
C ARG A 82 35.60 -24.71 14.84
N GLY A 83 34.46 -25.35 14.62
CA GLY A 83 33.28 -25.21 15.51
C GLY A 83 32.41 -23.95 15.30
N ASP A 84 32.72 -23.12 14.29
CA ASP A 84 31.96 -21.91 13.95
C ASP A 84 30.55 -22.22 13.43
N VAL A 85 29.57 -21.39 13.81
CA VAL A 85 28.18 -21.47 13.30
C VAL A 85 27.86 -20.25 12.46
N SER A 86 27.40 -20.47 11.24
CA SER A 86 26.89 -19.41 10.35
C SER A 86 25.42 -19.61 10.02
N TYR A 87 24.68 -18.51 9.93
CA TYR A 87 23.33 -18.50 9.40
C TYR A 87 23.07 -17.28 8.53
N GLY A 88 22.18 -17.47 7.56
CA GLY A 88 21.66 -16.47 6.64
C GLY A 88 20.24 -16.07 6.99
N LEU A 89 19.94 -14.79 6.86
CA LEU A 89 18.62 -14.20 7.02
C LEU A 89 18.18 -13.68 5.66
N VAL A 90 17.16 -14.29 5.08
CA VAL A 90 16.60 -13.85 3.80
C VAL A 90 15.43 -12.92 4.11
N CYS A 91 15.55 -11.67 3.69
CA CYS A 91 14.59 -10.63 4.03
C CYS A 91 13.67 -10.28 2.84
N LYS A 92 12.46 -9.81 3.15
CA LYS A 92 11.44 -9.34 2.21
C LYS A 92 11.79 -7.97 1.62
N ASP A 93 12.63 -7.21 2.30
CA ASP A 93 13.05 -5.84 1.97
C ASP A 93 14.28 -5.79 1.04
N MET A 94 14.43 -6.73 0.11
CA MET A 94 15.51 -6.77 -0.90
C MET A 94 16.94 -7.06 -0.41
N ARG A 95 17.17 -7.38 0.87
CA ARG A 95 18.50 -7.80 1.39
C ARG A 95 18.53 -9.24 1.89
N ASN A 96 19.74 -9.76 2.04
CA ASN A 96 20.07 -10.97 2.79
C ASN A 96 21.20 -10.63 3.77
N LEU A 97 21.11 -11.10 5.01
CA LEU A 97 22.13 -10.84 6.04
C LEU A 97 22.78 -12.14 6.45
N ARG A 98 24.09 -12.12 6.72
CA ARG A 98 24.83 -13.31 7.17
C ARG A 98 25.57 -13.03 8.45
N PHE A 99 25.40 -13.90 9.43
CA PHE A 99 26.09 -13.83 10.71
C PHE A 99 26.92 -15.09 10.93
N VAL A 100 28.01 -14.94 11.67
CA VAL A 100 28.92 -16.00 12.09
C VAL A 100 29.20 -15.83 13.58
N HIS A 101 29.06 -16.91 14.33
CA HIS A 101 29.42 -16.99 15.74
C HIS A 101 30.65 -17.88 15.88
N LYS A 102 31.73 -17.33 16.45
CA LYS A 102 33.01 -18.03 16.63
C LYS A 102 33.05 -18.77 17.97
N GLU A 103 33.45 -20.04 17.93
CA GLU A 103 33.53 -20.95 19.10
C GLU A 103 32.47 -20.69 20.20
N PRO A 104 31.17 -20.64 19.88
CA PRO A 104 30.18 -20.30 20.89
C PRO A 104 30.03 -21.46 21.88
N GLU A 105 29.66 -21.18 23.13
CA GLU A 105 29.11 -22.23 24.00
C GLU A 105 27.87 -22.83 23.34
N ASP A 106 27.73 -24.17 23.34
CA ASP A 106 26.64 -24.86 22.64
C ASP A 106 25.23 -24.43 23.10
N SER A 107 25.11 -23.96 24.34
CA SER A 107 23.89 -23.37 24.92
C SER A 107 23.49 -22.05 24.24
N LEU A 108 24.45 -21.19 23.89
CA LEU A 108 24.25 -19.90 23.22
C LEU A 108 23.90 -20.05 21.73
N LYS A 109 24.43 -21.10 21.06
CA LYS A 109 24.11 -21.40 19.64
C LYS A 109 22.65 -21.74 19.44
N LYS A 110 22.15 -22.66 20.26
CA LYS A 110 20.76 -23.11 20.21
C LYS A 110 19.84 -21.95 20.57
N SER A 111 20.21 -21.14 21.58
CA SER A 111 19.35 -20.05 22.04
C SER A 111 19.11 -18.97 20.99
N VAL A 112 20.12 -18.40 20.31
CA VAL A 112 19.91 -17.29 19.37
C VAL A 112 19.09 -17.71 18.15
N PHE A 113 19.42 -18.85 17.55
CA PHE A 113 18.70 -19.34 16.36
C PHE A 113 17.26 -19.71 16.69
N GLU A 114 17.02 -20.43 17.79
CA GLU A 114 15.68 -20.80 18.24
C GLU A 114 14.84 -19.58 18.60
N VAL A 115 15.42 -18.61 19.30
CA VAL A 115 14.76 -17.34 19.65
C VAL A 115 14.42 -16.54 18.40
N LEU A 116 15.32 -16.49 17.42
CA LEU A 116 15.08 -15.79 16.16
C LEU A 116 13.95 -16.43 15.36
N ILE A 117 13.95 -17.76 15.20
CA ILE A 117 12.84 -18.49 14.56
C ILE A 117 11.52 -18.25 15.30
N LYS A 118 11.55 -18.28 16.64
CA LYS A 118 10.36 -18.10 17.47
C LYS A 118 9.75 -16.71 17.28
N PHE A 119 10.54 -15.65 17.39
CA PHE A 119 10.04 -14.27 17.34
C PHE A 119 9.90 -13.72 15.91
N ALA A 120 10.59 -14.27 14.91
CA ALA A 120 10.37 -13.89 13.51
C ALA A 120 9.11 -14.50 12.91
N PHE A 121 8.70 -15.68 13.42
CA PHE A 121 7.53 -16.40 12.94
C PHE A 121 6.50 -16.64 14.05
N PRO A 122 6.00 -15.59 14.73
CA PRO A 122 5.11 -15.74 15.88
C PRO A 122 3.84 -16.52 15.54
N VAL A 123 3.23 -16.30 14.36
CA VAL A 123 2.00 -17.01 13.95
C VAL A 123 2.26 -18.51 13.84
N SER A 124 3.38 -18.93 13.23
CA SER A 124 3.77 -20.35 13.18
C SER A 124 4.14 -20.95 14.54
N ASN A 125 4.41 -20.12 15.54
CA ASN A 125 4.74 -20.52 16.90
C ASN A 125 3.58 -20.27 17.89
N ASN A 126 2.35 -20.05 17.39
CA ASN A 126 1.16 -19.76 18.20
C ASN A 126 1.32 -18.55 19.15
N MET A 127 2.03 -17.53 18.68
CA MET A 127 2.28 -16.27 19.37
C MET A 127 1.61 -15.11 18.64
N SER A 128 1.30 -14.05 19.37
CA SER A 128 0.82 -12.79 18.79
C SER A 128 1.92 -12.08 18.00
N LEU A 129 1.51 -11.40 16.92
CA LEU A 129 2.36 -10.41 16.26
C LEU A 129 2.66 -9.24 17.21
N PHE A 130 3.83 -8.61 17.04
CA PHE A 130 4.27 -7.53 17.91
C PHE A 130 3.31 -6.33 17.98
N ALA A 131 2.54 -6.07 16.91
CA ALA A 131 1.51 -5.03 16.88
C ALA A 131 0.50 -5.10 18.06
N PHE A 132 0.21 -6.30 18.58
CA PHE A 132 -0.69 -6.48 19.73
C PHE A 132 -0.01 -6.23 21.09
N GLU A 133 1.33 -6.31 21.13
CA GLU A 133 2.17 -6.00 22.29
C GLU A 133 2.63 -4.54 22.32
N TYR A 134 2.64 -3.86 21.17
CA TYR A 134 3.05 -2.47 21.05
C TYR A 134 2.03 -1.51 21.70
N LYS A 135 2.50 -0.68 22.65
CA LYS A 135 1.66 0.21 23.48
C LYS A 135 2.02 1.69 23.36
N GLN A 136 2.80 2.10 22.35
CA GLN A 136 3.09 3.52 22.17
C GLN A 136 1.80 4.29 21.87
N VAL A 137 1.64 5.43 22.53
CA VAL A 137 0.50 6.34 22.33
C VAL A 137 0.95 7.51 21.49
N PHE A 138 0.09 7.94 20.57
CA PHE A 138 0.31 9.07 19.69
C PHE A 138 -0.81 10.12 19.90
N PRO A 139 -0.55 11.41 19.65
CA PRO A 139 -1.56 12.46 19.72
C PRO A 139 -2.81 12.20 18.87
N GLU A 140 -2.63 11.59 17.68
CA GLU A 140 -3.73 11.24 16.79
C GLU A 140 -4.04 9.74 16.79
N ASN A 141 -5.33 9.39 16.72
CA ASN A 141 -5.77 8.02 16.47
C ASN A 141 -5.97 7.78 14.97
N GLY A 142 -5.00 7.13 14.34
CA GLY A 142 -4.99 6.80 12.92
C GLY A 142 -6.11 5.86 12.48
N TRP A 143 -6.74 5.12 13.40
CA TRP A 143 -7.94 4.32 13.08
C TRP A 143 -9.18 5.18 12.77
N LYS A 144 -9.11 6.49 12.98
CA LYS A 144 -10.16 7.45 12.64
C LYS A 144 -9.90 8.21 11.34
N VAL A 145 -8.82 7.91 10.61
CA VAL A 145 -8.52 8.60 9.34
C VAL A 145 -9.56 8.33 8.27
N TYR A 146 -10.16 7.15 8.27
CA TYR A 146 -11.14 6.72 7.29
C TYR A 146 -12.50 6.48 7.95
N ASP A 147 -13.49 7.22 7.47
CA ASP A 147 -14.91 6.98 7.70
C ASP A 147 -15.56 6.76 6.33
N PRO A 148 -16.08 5.54 6.04
CA PRO A 148 -16.72 5.24 4.76
C PRO A 148 -17.81 6.25 4.37
N LEU A 149 -18.67 6.64 5.31
CA LEU A 149 -19.78 7.54 5.03
C LEU A 149 -19.28 8.96 4.73
N ALA A 150 -18.26 9.43 5.47
CA ALA A 150 -17.65 10.73 5.21
C ALA A 150 -16.97 10.78 3.84
N GLU A 151 -16.29 9.69 3.43
CA GLU A 151 -15.61 9.62 2.13
C GLU A 151 -16.60 9.61 0.97
N TYR A 152 -17.67 8.82 1.03
CA TYR A 152 -18.69 8.86 -0.02
C TYR A 152 -19.47 10.19 -0.02
N LYS A 153 -19.70 10.79 1.15
CA LYS A 153 -20.28 12.15 1.24
C LYS A 153 -19.40 13.20 0.56
N ARG A 154 -18.08 13.12 0.70
CA ARG A 154 -17.13 14.00 -0.01
C ARG A 154 -17.30 13.91 -1.53
N GLN A 155 -17.63 12.73 -2.03
CA GLN A 155 -17.91 12.49 -3.45
C GLN A 155 -19.35 12.85 -3.88
N GLY A 156 -20.16 13.43 -2.99
CA GLY A 156 -21.54 13.83 -3.29
C GLY A 156 -22.57 12.71 -3.20
N LEU A 157 -22.30 11.66 -2.39
CA LEU A 157 -23.16 10.48 -2.27
C LEU A 157 -23.78 10.33 -0.86
N PRO A 158 -24.92 9.64 -0.72
CA PRO A 158 -25.79 9.16 -1.80
C PRO A 158 -26.42 10.30 -2.59
N ASN A 159 -26.87 10.02 -3.81
CA ASN A 159 -27.55 10.99 -4.68
C ASN A 159 -28.73 10.32 -5.40
N GLU A 160 -29.31 10.98 -6.40
CA GLU A 160 -30.47 10.47 -7.14
C GLU A 160 -30.18 9.19 -7.94
N SER A 161 -28.91 8.93 -8.27
CA SER A 161 -28.48 7.77 -9.07
C SER A 161 -27.87 6.64 -8.24
N TRP A 162 -27.28 6.96 -7.08
CA TRP A 162 -26.54 6.02 -6.24
C TRP A 162 -27.02 6.03 -4.80
N ARG A 163 -27.31 4.83 -4.26
CA ARG A 163 -27.69 4.62 -2.85
C ARG A 163 -26.66 3.78 -2.11
N ILE A 164 -26.67 3.92 -0.79
CA ILE A 164 -26.05 2.96 0.12
C ILE A 164 -26.97 1.75 0.30
N SER A 165 -26.42 0.55 0.15
CA SER A 165 -27.02 -0.72 0.54
C SER A 165 -26.33 -1.23 1.80
N LYS A 166 -27.14 -1.70 2.76
CA LYS A 166 -26.70 -2.38 3.98
C LYS A 166 -26.79 -3.90 3.87
N VAL A 167 -27.00 -4.44 2.66
CA VAL A 167 -27.19 -5.88 2.44
C VAL A 167 -26.00 -6.73 2.90
N ASN A 168 -24.82 -6.12 3.07
CA ASN A 168 -23.59 -6.78 3.53
C ASN A 168 -23.11 -6.28 4.91
N ASP A 169 -23.94 -5.61 5.70
CA ASP A 169 -23.54 -5.02 6.99
C ASP A 169 -23.04 -6.04 8.03
N HIS A 170 -23.49 -7.30 7.93
CA HIS A 170 -23.02 -8.45 8.71
C HIS A 170 -22.03 -9.34 7.94
N TYR A 171 -21.59 -8.92 6.75
CA TYR A 171 -20.60 -9.63 5.90
C TYR A 171 -21.02 -11.04 5.44
N GLU A 172 -22.31 -11.35 5.47
CA GLU A 172 -22.82 -12.71 5.16
C GLU A 172 -22.77 -13.03 3.67
N LEU A 173 -22.95 -12.02 2.81
CA LEU A 173 -22.95 -12.20 1.36
C LEU A 173 -21.56 -12.10 0.75
N CYS A 174 -20.71 -11.24 1.30
CA CYS A 174 -19.30 -11.13 0.91
C CYS A 174 -18.44 -10.72 2.12
N ASP A 175 -17.77 -11.71 2.70
CA ASP A 175 -16.87 -11.58 3.86
C ASP A 175 -15.58 -10.78 3.61
N SER A 176 -15.31 -10.51 2.33
CA SER A 176 -14.13 -9.79 1.83
C SER A 176 -14.44 -8.39 1.32
N TYR A 177 -15.70 -7.96 1.34
CA TYR A 177 -16.13 -6.60 1.04
C TYR A 177 -16.38 -5.79 2.32
N PRO A 178 -16.47 -4.46 2.20
CA PRO A 178 -16.89 -3.64 3.32
C PRO A 178 -18.37 -3.87 3.68
N ALA A 179 -18.74 -3.45 4.89
CA ALA A 179 -20.12 -3.53 5.37
C ALA A 179 -21.11 -2.69 4.54
N ALA A 180 -20.70 -1.47 4.15
CA ALA A 180 -21.52 -0.55 3.38
C ALA A 180 -21.13 -0.57 1.90
N LEU A 181 -22.10 -0.80 1.02
CA LEU A 181 -21.89 -0.90 -0.43
C LEU A 181 -22.69 0.17 -1.17
N PHE A 182 -22.08 0.87 -2.12
CA PHE A 182 -22.76 1.86 -2.96
C PHE A 182 -23.11 1.27 -4.32
N VAL A 183 -24.39 1.34 -4.67
CA VAL A 183 -25.02 0.70 -5.83
C VAL A 183 -26.05 1.63 -6.48
N PRO A 184 -26.47 1.41 -7.73
CA PRO A 184 -27.52 2.22 -8.35
C PRO A 184 -28.85 2.19 -7.58
N VAL A 185 -29.56 3.32 -7.53
CA VAL A 185 -30.84 3.47 -6.80
C VAL A 185 -31.91 2.51 -7.32
N THR A 186 -31.90 2.21 -8.61
CA THR A 186 -32.89 1.37 -9.30
C THR A 186 -32.73 -0.13 -9.05
N ILE A 187 -31.64 -0.56 -8.42
CA ILE A 187 -31.37 -1.96 -8.10
C ILE A 187 -31.78 -2.22 -6.66
N THR A 188 -32.60 -3.25 -6.42
CA THR A 188 -33.06 -3.64 -5.08
C THR A 188 -32.08 -4.58 -4.37
N ASP A 189 -32.11 -4.66 -3.04
CA ASP A 189 -31.24 -5.57 -2.29
C ASP A 189 -31.52 -7.06 -2.59
N GLU A 190 -32.75 -7.41 -2.97
CA GLU A 190 -33.09 -8.77 -3.42
C GLU A 190 -32.44 -9.12 -4.77
N GLU A 191 -32.40 -8.17 -5.70
CA GLU A 191 -31.66 -8.35 -6.95
C GLU A 191 -30.16 -8.49 -6.69
N LEU A 192 -29.60 -7.68 -5.79
CA LEU A 192 -28.19 -7.82 -5.41
C LEU A 192 -27.87 -9.22 -4.89
N ARG A 193 -28.72 -9.82 -4.04
CA ARG A 193 -28.51 -11.19 -3.50
C ARG A 193 -28.31 -12.23 -4.61
N ARG A 194 -28.97 -12.06 -5.75
CA ARG A 194 -28.77 -12.93 -6.92
C ARG A 194 -27.42 -12.68 -7.59
N VAL A 195 -27.01 -11.41 -7.72
CA VAL A 195 -25.70 -11.04 -8.27
C VAL A 195 -24.54 -11.55 -7.40
N PHE A 196 -24.66 -11.55 -6.07
CA PHE A 196 -23.64 -12.12 -5.16
C PHE A 196 -23.33 -13.59 -5.50
N SER A 197 -24.33 -14.36 -5.94
CA SER A 197 -24.13 -15.76 -6.34
C SER A 197 -23.48 -15.91 -7.72
N PHE A 198 -23.54 -14.87 -8.55
CA PHE A 198 -22.98 -14.87 -9.91
C PHE A 198 -21.58 -14.25 -10.00
N ARG A 199 -21.14 -13.48 -9.00
CA ARG A 199 -19.80 -12.88 -8.96
C ARG A 199 -18.89 -13.69 -8.06
N ALA A 200 -17.67 -13.95 -8.51
CA ALA A 200 -16.73 -14.78 -7.74
C ALA A 200 -16.55 -14.23 -6.31
N LYS A 201 -16.71 -15.10 -5.31
CA LYS A 201 -16.62 -14.74 -3.87
C LYS A 201 -17.65 -13.68 -3.40
N GLY A 202 -18.75 -13.49 -4.13
CA GLY A 202 -19.74 -12.48 -3.77
C GLY A 202 -19.30 -11.03 -4.03
N ARG A 203 -18.22 -10.80 -4.77
CA ARG A 203 -17.66 -9.46 -4.96
C ARG A 203 -18.34 -8.76 -6.13
N ILE A 204 -19.57 -8.34 -5.89
CA ILE A 204 -20.44 -7.69 -6.87
C ILE A 204 -19.89 -6.33 -7.34
N PRO A 205 -20.32 -5.83 -8.52
CA PRO A 205 -20.04 -4.45 -8.94
C PRO A 205 -20.53 -3.42 -7.92
N VAL A 206 -19.59 -2.66 -7.34
CA VAL A 206 -19.88 -1.57 -6.40
C VAL A 206 -19.01 -0.35 -6.66
N LEU A 207 -19.55 0.83 -6.35
CA LEU A 207 -18.90 2.10 -6.62
C LEU A 207 -17.58 2.24 -5.85
N SER A 208 -16.54 2.69 -6.54
CA SER A 208 -15.27 3.12 -5.95
C SER A 208 -15.14 4.64 -6.00
N TRP A 209 -15.50 5.27 -7.11
CA TRP A 209 -15.40 6.72 -7.27
C TRP A 209 -16.41 7.24 -8.28
N ILE A 210 -16.84 8.48 -8.14
CA ILE A 210 -17.73 9.16 -9.09
C ILE A 210 -17.16 10.54 -9.46
N HIS A 211 -17.20 10.87 -10.75
CA HIS A 211 -16.74 12.16 -11.25
C HIS A 211 -17.66 13.28 -10.78
N PRO A 212 -17.13 14.38 -10.21
CA PRO A 212 -17.95 15.44 -9.60
C PRO A 212 -18.85 16.20 -10.60
N GLU A 213 -18.60 16.10 -11.90
CA GLU A 213 -19.30 16.86 -12.94
C GLU A 213 -20.07 15.92 -13.86
N SER A 214 -19.37 15.00 -14.54
CA SER A 214 -20.00 14.11 -15.53
C SER A 214 -20.81 12.96 -14.93
N GLN A 215 -20.67 12.70 -13.63
CA GLN A 215 -21.23 11.51 -12.96
C GLN A 215 -20.70 10.17 -13.50
N ALA A 216 -19.64 10.18 -14.32
CA ALA A 216 -18.95 8.96 -14.74
C ALA A 216 -18.37 8.24 -13.52
N ALA A 217 -18.64 6.94 -13.41
CA ALA A 217 -18.31 6.14 -12.23
C ALA A 217 -17.16 5.17 -12.50
N VAL A 218 -16.27 5.01 -11.51
CA VAL A 218 -15.35 3.88 -11.41
C VAL A 218 -15.98 2.85 -10.47
N VAL A 219 -16.31 1.69 -11.00
CA VAL A 219 -16.93 0.57 -10.28
C VAL A 219 -15.95 -0.60 -10.23
N ARG A 220 -15.97 -1.38 -9.15
CA ARG A 220 -15.10 -2.55 -8.98
C ARG A 220 -15.88 -3.82 -8.71
N ALA A 221 -15.35 -4.96 -9.18
CA ALA A 221 -15.95 -6.28 -8.99
C ALA A 221 -14.89 -7.40 -9.02
N SER A 222 -15.33 -8.64 -8.79
CA SER A 222 -14.68 -9.85 -9.27
C SER A 222 -15.26 -10.33 -10.61
N GLN A 223 -14.67 -11.38 -11.19
CA GLN A 223 -15.16 -11.96 -12.44
C GLN A 223 -16.58 -12.53 -12.31
N PRO A 224 -17.36 -12.54 -13.41
CA PRO A 224 -18.63 -13.26 -13.47
C PRO A 224 -18.40 -14.79 -13.53
N MET A 225 -19.34 -15.56 -12.99
CA MET A 225 -19.32 -17.02 -12.89
C MET A 225 -19.99 -17.70 -14.10
N VAL A 226 -19.58 -17.27 -15.29
CA VAL A 226 -20.12 -17.69 -16.59
C VAL A 226 -19.90 -19.19 -16.83
N GLY A 227 -18.67 -19.66 -16.61
CA GLY A 227 -18.25 -21.02 -16.85
C GLY A 227 -18.22 -21.43 -18.33
N GLN A 228 -17.94 -22.71 -18.57
CA GLN A 228 -17.90 -23.28 -19.93
C GLN A 228 -19.25 -23.21 -20.63
N ASN A 229 -20.34 -23.36 -19.87
CA ASN A 229 -21.71 -23.42 -20.38
C ASN A 229 -22.28 -22.04 -20.74
N GLY A 230 -21.52 -20.95 -20.60
CA GLY A 230 -22.01 -19.62 -20.95
C GLY A 230 -23.16 -19.14 -20.07
N ARG A 231 -23.15 -19.47 -18.76
CA ARG A 231 -24.22 -19.07 -17.85
C ARG A 231 -24.33 -17.55 -17.79
N ARG A 232 -25.57 -17.08 -17.75
CA ARG A 232 -25.94 -15.67 -17.66
C ARG A 232 -26.67 -15.39 -16.36
N CYS A 233 -26.66 -14.14 -15.94
CA CYS A 233 -27.42 -13.67 -14.78
C CYS A 233 -28.13 -12.38 -15.17
N LYS A 234 -29.46 -12.45 -15.27
CA LYS A 234 -30.30 -11.32 -15.66
C LYS A 234 -30.10 -10.13 -14.70
N GLU A 235 -29.92 -10.39 -13.42
CA GLU A 235 -29.73 -9.37 -12.40
C GLU A 235 -28.34 -8.72 -12.48
N ASP A 236 -27.29 -9.45 -12.87
CA ASP A 236 -25.96 -8.89 -13.11
C ASP A 236 -25.94 -8.03 -14.37
N GLU A 237 -26.57 -8.50 -15.44
CA GLU A 237 -26.79 -7.73 -16.67
C GLU A 237 -27.58 -6.44 -16.38
N LYS A 238 -28.67 -6.53 -15.60
CA LYS A 238 -29.46 -5.37 -15.17
C LYS A 238 -28.65 -4.42 -14.29
N LEU A 239 -27.81 -4.92 -13.37
CA LEU A 239 -26.96 -4.09 -12.53
C LEU A 239 -25.95 -3.29 -13.38
N LEU A 240 -25.30 -3.94 -14.35
CA LEU A 240 -24.36 -3.26 -15.25
C LEU A 240 -25.05 -2.24 -16.15
N GLN A 241 -26.26 -2.55 -16.64
CA GLN A 241 -27.10 -1.58 -17.34
C GLN A 241 -27.44 -0.38 -16.46
N ALA A 242 -27.84 -0.61 -15.20
CA ALA A 242 -28.17 0.48 -14.26
C ALA A 242 -26.95 1.35 -13.90
N ILE A 243 -25.74 0.78 -13.88
CA ILE A 243 -24.48 1.54 -13.71
C ILE A 243 -24.24 2.47 -14.90
N MET A 244 -24.56 2.01 -16.12
CA MET A 244 -24.47 2.85 -17.31
C MET A 244 -25.54 3.94 -17.28
N ASP A 245 -26.80 3.59 -16.98
CA ASP A 245 -27.92 4.53 -16.94
C ASP A 245 -27.77 5.61 -15.84
N ALA A 246 -26.99 5.33 -14.79
CA ALA A 246 -26.62 6.29 -13.77
C ALA A 246 -25.68 7.42 -14.29
N ASN A 247 -25.17 7.30 -15.51
CA ASN A 247 -24.38 8.33 -16.18
C ASN A 247 -25.11 8.79 -17.46
N ALA A 248 -25.72 9.97 -17.40
CA ALA A 248 -26.48 10.53 -18.52
C ALA A 248 -25.64 10.91 -19.75
N GLN A 249 -24.29 10.93 -19.63
CA GLN A 249 -23.39 11.38 -20.70
C GLN A 249 -22.90 10.26 -21.63
N SER A 250 -23.15 8.98 -21.31
CA SER A 250 -22.68 7.85 -22.12
C SER A 250 -23.76 6.79 -22.32
N HIS A 251 -23.82 6.26 -23.55
CA HIS A 251 -24.65 5.10 -23.90
C HIS A 251 -23.84 3.79 -24.00
N LYS A 252 -22.60 3.79 -23.49
CA LYS A 252 -21.74 2.61 -23.39
C LYS A 252 -21.12 2.52 -22.00
N LEU A 253 -20.88 1.29 -21.57
CA LEU A 253 -20.10 0.95 -20.38
C LEU A 253 -18.77 0.31 -20.81
N PHE A 254 -17.65 0.67 -20.19
CA PHE A 254 -16.38 -0.03 -20.43
C PHE A 254 -16.08 -1.00 -19.29
N ILE A 255 -15.77 -2.25 -19.62
CA ILE A 255 -15.34 -3.25 -18.65
C ILE A 255 -13.85 -3.50 -18.86
N PHE A 256 -13.04 -3.16 -17.87
CA PHE A 256 -11.61 -3.40 -17.86
C PHE A 256 -11.31 -4.66 -17.05
N ASP A 257 -11.05 -5.76 -17.74
CA ASP A 257 -10.51 -6.98 -17.13
C ASP A 257 -8.99 -6.85 -17.07
N ALA A 258 -8.46 -6.84 -15.84
CA ALA A 258 -7.03 -6.70 -15.63
C ALA A 258 -6.20 -7.81 -16.26
N ARG A 259 -6.78 -8.97 -16.55
CA ARG A 259 -6.05 -10.19 -16.96
C ARG A 259 -5.66 -10.14 -18.43
N PRO A 260 -4.64 -10.92 -18.83
CA PRO A 260 -4.50 -11.35 -20.21
C PRO A 260 -5.71 -12.16 -20.65
N SER A 261 -6.11 -12.03 -21.91
CA SER A 261 -7.26 -12.72 -22.50
C SER A 261 -7.18 -14.25 -22.32
N VAL A 262 -5.99 -14.82 -22.49
CA VAL A 262 -5.73 -16.27 -22.29
C VAL A 262 -5.99 -16.71 -20.85
N ASN A 263 -5.65 -15.88 -19.86
CA ASN A 263 -5.93 -16.17 -18.46
C ASN A 263 -7.43 -16.03 -18.15
N ALA A 264 -8.12 -15.07 -18.75
CA ALA A 264 -9.57 -14.94 -18.62
C ALA A 264 -10.31 -16.14 -19.24
N ALA A 265 -9.88 -16.60 -20.42
CA ALA A 265 -10.38 -17.83 -21.05
C ALA A 265 -10.13 -19.07 -20.17
N ALA A 266 -8.92 -19.21 -19.59
CA ALA A 266 -8.63 -20.30 -18.66
C ALA A 266 -9.51 -20.26 -17.40
N ASN A 267 -9.89 -19.07 -16.91
CA ASN A 267 -10.84 -18.95 -15.80
C ASN A 267 -12.26 -19.32 -16.22
N LYS A 268 -12.68 -19.01 -17.45
CA LYS A 268 -13.96 -19.46 -18.02
C LYS A 268 -14.06 -20.99 -17.97
N MET A 269 -12.98 -21.68 -18.31
CA MET A 269 -12.91 -23.14 -18.21
C MET A 269 -13.04 -23.66 -16.76
N LYS A 270 -12.69 -22.86 -15.76
CA LYS A 270 -12.77 -23.21 -14.33
C LYS A 270 -14.03 -22.71 -13.63
N GLY A 271 -15.04 -22.25 -14.38
CA GLY A 271 -16.33 -21.80 -13.84
C GLY A 271 -16.45 -20.28 -13.65
N GLY A 272 -15.35 -19.53 -13.77
CA GLY A 272 -15.35 -18.06 -13.83
C GLY A 272 -15.64 -17.55 -15.25
N GLY A 273 -14.99 -16.48 -15.68
CA GLY A 273 -15.11 -15.99 -17.04
C GLY A 273 -15.02 -14.48 -17.15
N TYR A 274 -15.66 -13.93 -18.18
CA TYR A 274 -15.76 -12.52 -18.50
C TYR A 274 -17.08 -12.26 -19.23
N GLU A 275 -17.49 -11.00 -19.24
CA GLU A 275 -18.70 -10.48 -19.83
C GLU A 275 -18.64 -10.57 -21.36
N SER A 276 -19.52 -11.37 -21.98
CA SER A 276 -19.60 -11.51 -23.45
C SER A 276 -20.48 -10.43 -24.08
N GLU A 277 -20.12 -9.98 -25.29
CA GLU A 277 -20.87 -8.96 -26.05
C GLU A 277 -22.36 -9.31 -26.23
N ASP A 278 -22.70 -10.59 -26.45
CA ASP A 278 -24.10 -11.04 -26.58
C ASP A 278 -24.93 -10.87 -25.30
N ALA A 279 -24.29 -10.98 -24.14
CA ALA A 279 -24.94 -10.88 -22.83
C ALA A 279 -24.98 -9.45 -22.32
N TYR A 280 -23.95 -8.66 -22.64
CA TYR A 280 -23.77 -7.29 -22.17
C TYR A 280 -23.66 -6.34 -23.37
N GLN A 281 -24.77 -6.17 -24.09
CA GLN A 281 -24.82 -5.52 -25.41
C GLN A 281 -24.29 -4.07 -25.43
N ASN A 282 -24.44 -3.35 -24.32
CA ASN A 282 -23.99 -1.96 -24.18
C ASN A 282 -22.61 -1.85 -23.49
N ALA A 283 -21.91 -2.96 -23.29
CA ALA A 283 -20.61 -3.01 -22.64
C ALA A 283 -19.48 -3.38 -23.61
N GLU A 284 -18.36 -2.67 -23.51
CA GLU A 284 -17.13 -2.94 -24.25
C GLU A 284 -16.07 -3.52 -23.30
N LEU A 285 -15.66 -4.77 -23.53
CA LEU A 285 -14.68 -5.47 -22.70
C LEU A 285 -13.26 -5.24 -23.21
N VAL A 286 -12.35 -4.89 -22.31
CA VAL A 286 -10.95 -4.64 -22.58
C VAL A 286 -10.06 -5.45 -21.64
N PHE A 287 -9.15 -6.25 -22.20
CA PHE A 287 -8.09 -6.92 -21.44
C PHE A 287 -6.87 -6.01 -21.28
N LEU A 288 -6.28 -6.01 -20.07
CA LEU A 288 -5.14 -5.16 -19.71
C LEU A 288 -3.80 -5.92 -19.59
N ASP A 289 -3.80 -7.23 -19.80
CA ASP A 289 -2.60 -8.08 -19.84
C ASP A 289 -1.75 -8.10 -18.55
N ILE A 290 -2.35 -7.78 -17.39
CA ILE A 290 -1.68 -7.81 -16.09
C ILE A 290 -1.70 -9.24 -15.52
N HIS A 291 -0.51 -9.82 -15.46
CA HIS A 291 -0.29 -11.21 -15.05
C HIS A 291 -0.67 -11.47 -13.57
N ASN A 292 -0.75 -12.76 -13.21
CA ASN A 292 -1.17 -13.17 -11.87
C ASN A 292 -0.07 -13.02 -10.81
N ILE A 293 -0.42 -13.29 -9.55
CA ILE A 293 0.45 -13.18 -8.39
C ILE A 293 1.76 -13.99 -8.49
N HIS A 294 1.74 -15.13 -9.20
CA HIS A 294 2.92 -16.00 -9.31
C HIS A 294 3.97 -15.38 -10.23
N VAL A 295 3.53 -14.76 -11.33
CA VAL A 295 4.42 -14.04 -12.25
C VAL A 295 5.04 -12.83 -11.56
N MET A 296 4.25 -12.08 -10.78
CA MET A 296 4.75 -10.91 -10.05
C MET A 296 5.76 -11.29 -8.96
N ARG A 297 5.52 -12.39 -8.24
CA ARG A 297 6.50 -12.95 -7.28
C ARG A 297 7.81 -13.32 -7.96
N GLU A 298 7.73 -14.01 -9.10
CA GLU A 298 8.91 -14.45 -9.83
C GLU A 298 9.71 -13.27 -10.40
N SER A 299 9.02 -12.25 -10.91
CA SER A 299 9.63 -11.01 -11.37
C SER A 299 10.42 -10.31 -10.25
N LEU A 300 9.85 -10.18 -9.05
CA LEU A 300 10.58 -9.60 -7.91
C LEU A 300 11.75 -10.46 -7.44
N ARG A 301 11.62 -11.79 -7.49
CA ARG A 301 12.71 -12.72 -7.16
C ARG A 301 13.91 -12.46 -8.06
N LYS A 302 13.69 -12.41 -9.38
CA LYS A 302 14.73 -12.08 -10.37
C LYS A 302 15.31 -10.70 -10.13
N LEU A 303 14.47 -9.69 -9.86
CA LEU A 303 14.95 -8.34 -9.56
C LEU A 303 15.89 -8.32 -8.34
N LYS A 304 15.53 -9.04 -7.27
CA LYS A 304 16.39 -9.15 -6.07
C LYS A 304 17.77 -9.73 -6.39
N GLU A 305 17.83 -10.73 -7.26
CA GLU A 305 19.09 -11.36 -7.68
C GLU A 305 19.97 -10.42 -8.51
N VAL A 306 19.36 -9.57 -9.34
CA VAL A 306 20.07 -8.59 -10.16
C VAL A 306 20.60 -7.41 -9.34
N VAL A 307 19.90 -7.00 -8.27
CA VAL A 307 20.24 -5.77 -7.52
C VAL A 307 21.00 -5.99 -6.22
N TYR A 308 21.01 -7.22 -5.66
CA TYR A 308 21.62 -7.48 -4.36
C TYR A 308 22.43 -8.80 -4.32
N PRO A 309 23.67 -8.78 -3.79
CA PRO A 309 24.33 -7.64 -3.16
C PRO A 309 25.05 -6.71 -4.15
N ASN A 310 25.54 -7.24 -5.28
CA ASN A 310 26.35 -6.50 -6.23
C ASN A 310 25.64 -6.45 -7.58
N ILE A 311 25.70 -5.28 -8.22
CA ILE A 311 25.15 -5.08 -9.56
C ILE A 311 26.25 -5.38 -10.57
N GLU A 312 25.89 -6.13 -11.61
CA GLU A 312 26.77 -6.40 -12.75
C GLU A 312 26.54 -5.32 -13.82
N GLU A 313 27.39 -4.30 -13.81
CA GLU A 313 27.21 -3.06 -14.60
C GLU A 313 27.20 -3.30 -16.12
N SER A 314 28.02 -4.24 -16.62
CA SER A 314 28.16 -4.55 -18.06
C SER A 314 26.85 -5.02 -18.72
N HIS A 315 26.01 -5.71 -17.95
CA HIS A 315 24.74 -6.25 -18.42
C HIS A 315 23.55 -5.68 -17.65
N TRP A 316 23.69 -4.51 -17.01
CA TRP A 316 22.64 -3.92 -16.16
C TRP A 316 21.28 -3.86 -16.86
N LEU A 317 21.22 -3.27 -18.06
CA LEU A 317 19.96 -3.07 -18.78
C LEU A 317 19.31 -4.40 -19.19
N SER A 318 20.09 -5.33 -19.75
CA SER A 318 19.59 -6.66 -20.16
C SER A 318 19.16 -7.50 -18.96
N ASN A 319 19.92 -7.45 -17.86
CA ASN A 319 19.59 -8.14 -16.62
C ASN A 319 18.29 -7.58 -16.03
N LEU A 320 18.13 -6.26 -15.96
CA LEU A 320 16.90 -5.61 -15.52
C LEU A 320 15.70 -5.97 -16.42
N GLU A 321 15.89 -5.94 -17.74
CA GLU A 321 14.85 -6.32 -18.71
C GLU A 321 14.37 -7.77 -18.51
N SER A 322 15.31 -8.70 -18.25
CA SER A 322 15.01 -10.12 -18.01
C SER A 322 14.16 -10.40 -16.76
N THR A 323 14.08 -9.43 -15.84
CA THR A 323 13.20 -9.50 -14.66
C THR A 323 11.74 -9.23 -15.02
N HIS A 324 11.49 -8.52 -16.12
CA HIS A 324 10.20 -7.95 -16.52
C HIS A 324 9.55 -7.01 -15.48
N TRP A 325 10.27 -6.59 -14.44
CA TRP A 325 9.68 -5.78 -13.36
C TRP A 325 9.08 -4.48 -13.88
N LEU A 326 9.86 -3.71 -14.63
CA LEU A 326 9.39 -2.44 -15.21
C LEU A 326 8.32 -2.63 -16.29
N GLU A 327 8.30 -3.76 -16.98
CA GLU A 327 7.21 -4.08 -17.93
C GLU A 327 5.90 -4.32 -17.18
N HIS A 328 5.93 -4.99 -16.01
CA HIS A 328 4.75 -5.14 -15.18
C HIS A 328 4.28 -3.82 -14.57
N ILE A 329 5.20 -2.96 -14.10
CA ILE A 329 4.86 -1.59 -13.64
C ILE A 329 4.21 -0.79 -14.77
N LYS A 330 4.75 -0.87 -15.99
CA LYS A 330 4.17 -0.27 -17.20
C LYS A 330 2.74 -0.74 -17.46
N LEU A 331 2.48 -2.05 -17.46
CA LEU A 331 1.15 -2.58 -17.74
C LEU A 331 0.12 -2.13 -16.70
N ILE A 332 0.51 -2.08 -15.42
CA ILE A 332 -0.35 -1.60 -14.34
C ILE A 332 -0.69 -0.11 -14.52
N LEU A 333 0.33 0.74 -14.73
CA LEU A 333 0.12 2.18 -14.96
C LEU A 333 -0.66 2.45 -16.25
N ALA A 334 -0.38 1.72 -17.33
CA ALA A 334 -1.10 1.86 -18.59
C ALA A 334 -2.57 1.46 -18.44
N GLY A 335 -2.87 0.39 -17.70
CA GLY A 335 -4.23 0.00 -17.38
C GLY A 335 -4.98 1.08 -16.59
N ALA A 336 -4.35 1.62 -15.54
CA ALA A 336 -4.92 2.72 -14.75
C ALA A 336 -5.12 3.99 -15.58
N LEU A 337 -4.17 4.31 -16.46
CA LEU A 337 -4.27 5.44 -17.39
C LEU A 337 -5.46 5.31 -18.33
N ARG A 338 -5.71 4.12 -18.90
CA ARG A 338 -6.87 3.86 -19.76
C ARG A 338 -8.19 4.02 -19.01
N ILE A 339 -8.25 3.59 -17.76
CA ILE A 339 -9.41 3.77 -16.87
C ILE A 339 -9.64 5.26 -16.62
N ALA A 340 -8.61 6.00 -16.21
CA ALA A 340 -8.70 7.43 -15.94
C ALA A 340 -9.10 8.23 -17.19
N ASP A 341 -8.49 7.97 -18.34
CA ASP A 341 -8.83 8.63 -19.61
C ASP A 341 -10.28 8.36 -20.05
N LYS A 342 -10.76 7.13 -19.87
CA LYS A 342 -12.15 6.80 -20.22
C LYS A 342 -13.17 7.54 -19.35
N VAL A 343 -12.85 7.74 -18.09
CA VAL A 343 -13.70 8.48 -17.14
C VAL A 343 -13.60 9.99 -17.37
N GLU A 344 -12.39 10.53 -17.51
CA GLU A 344 -12.13 11.97 -17.66
C GLU A 344 -12.41 12.47 -19.07
N SER A 345 -11.76 11.91 -20.09
CA SER A 345 -11.90 12.38 -21.48
C SER A 345 -13.16 11.81 -22.12
N GLY A 346 -13.42 10.52 -21.87
CA GLY A 346 -14.56 9.81 -22.45
C GLY A 346 -15.89 10.03 -21.72
N LYS A 347 -15.88 10.66 -20.54
CA LYS A 347 -17.05 10.87 -19.67
C LYS A 347 -17.89 9.59 -19.49
N THR A 348 -17.22 8.44 -19.49
CA THR A 348 -17.86 7.12 -19.53
C THR A 348 -17.61 6.37 -18.23
N SER A 349 -18.65 5.72 -17.69
CA SER A 349 -18.52 4.85 -16.53
C SER A 349 -17.75 3.57 -16.89
N VAL A 350 -17.00 3.04 -15.92
CA VAL A 350 -16.11 1.91 -16.10
C VAL A 350 -16.28 0.88 -14.99
N VAL A 351 -16.19 -0.40 -15.33
CA VAL A 351 -16.16 -1.51 -14.38
C VAL A 351 -14.80 -2.18 -14.44
N VAL A 352 -14.11 -2.24 -13.31
CA VAL A 352 -12.77 -2.81 -13.19
C VAL A 352 -12.84 -4.11 -12.43
N HIS A 353 -12.41 -5.21 -13.04
CA HIS A 353 -12.32 -6.49 -12.34
C HIS A 353 -11.08 -7.28 -12.77
N CYS A 354 -10.87 -8.40 -12.10
CA CYS A 354 -9.89 -9.41 -12.51
C CYS A 354 -10.50 -10.78 -12.19
N SER A 355 -9.73 -11.76 -11.69
CA SER A 355 -10.31 -13.01 -11.17
C SER A 355 -11.09 -12.76 -9.87
N ASP A 356 -10.41 -12.52 -8.75
CA ASP A 356 -11.05 -12.37 -7.44
C ASP A 356 -11.36 -10.91 -7.07
N GLY A 357 -10.90 -9.91 -7.83
CA GLY A 357 -11.22 -8.50 -7.55
C GLY A 357 -10.50 -7.87 -6.35
N TRP A 358 -9.44 -8.49 -5.82
CA TRP A 358 -8.70 -8.01 -4.63
C TRP A 358 -7.18 -7.83 -4.82
N ASP A 359 -6.63 -8.09 -6.00
CA ASP A 359 -5.19 -7.91 -6.29
C ASP A 359 -4.94 -6.83 -7.34
N ARG A 360 -5.21 -7.15 -8.62
CA ARG A 360 -5.01 -6.20 -9.73
C ARG A 360 -6.07 -5.10 -9.75
N THR A 361 -7.29 -5.43 -9.34
CA THR A 361 -8.39 -4.47 -9.25
C THR A 361 -8.06 -3.29 -8.34
N PRO A 362 -7.62 -3.46 -7.07
CA PRO A 362 -7.22 -2.31 -6.25
C PRO A 362 -5.96 -1.60 -6.75
N GLN A 363 -5.03 -2.26 -7.45
CA GLN A 363 -3.94 -1.55 -8.15
C GLN A 363 -4.52 -0.54 -9.16
N LEU A 364 -5.41 -1.03 -10.03
CA LEU A 364 -6.01 -0.24 -11.10
C LEU A 364 -6.93 0.87 -10.59
N THR A 365 -7.86 0.55 -9.67
CA THR A 365 -8.78 1.55 -9.13
C THR A 365 -8.02 2.61 -8.36
N SER A 366 -7.14 2.23 -7.42
CA SER A 366 -6.39 3.22 -6.64
C SER A 366 -5.53 4.14 -7.50
N LEU A 367 -4.85 3.62 -8.52
CA LEU A 367 -4.03 4.45 -9.42
C LEU A 367 -4.90 5.37 -10.28
N ALA A 368 -6.01 4.90 -10.83
CA ALA A 368 -6.94 5.76 -11.58
C ALA A 368 -7.53 6.86 -10.68
N LEU A 369 -7.90 6.51 -9.45
CA LEU A 369 -8.40 7.46 -8.44
C LEU A 369 -7.36 8.53 -8.12
N ILE A 370 -6.08 8.17 -7.96
CA ILE A 370 -4.98 9.14 -7.78
C ILE A 370 -4.84 10.05 -9.00
N MET A 371 -4.98 9.51 -10.21
CA MET A 371 -4.94 10.31 -11.45
C MET A 371 -6.10 11.30 -11.52
N LEU A 372 -7.30 10.91 -11.12
CA LEU A 372 -8.53 11.68 -11.26
C LEU A 372 -8.77 12.70 -10.13
N ASP A 373 -8.50 12.32 -8.88
CA ASP A 373 -8.90 13.09 -7.70
C ASP A 373 -7.69 13.55 -6.88
N SER A 374 -7.46 14.87 -6.84
CA SER A 374 -6.34 15.45 -6.11
C SER A 374 -6.42 15.22 -4.59
N HIS A 375 -7.61 14.92 -4.05
CA HIS A 375 -7.75 14.55 -2.63
C HIS A 375 -6.83 13.39 -2.27
N TYR A 376 -6.78 12.34 -3.09
CA TYR A 376 -5.96 11.15 -2.84
C TYR A 376 -4.45 11.37 -3.01
N ARG A 377 -4.03 12.58 -3.42
CA ARG A 377 -2.62 12.99 -3.50
C ARG A 377 -2.14 13.73 -2.25
N THR A 378 -3.06 14.07 -1.34
CA THR A 378 -2.73 14.54 0.00
C THR A 378 -2.27 13.38 0.88
N ILE A 379 -1.51 13.64 1.95
CA ILE A 379 -1.10 12.62 2.92
C ILE A 379 -2.33 11.91 3.49
N ARG A 380 -3.31 12.65 4.00
CA ARG A 380 -4.53 12.06 4.58
C ARG A 380 -5.43 11.40 3.54
N GLY A 381 -5.58 12.00 2.36
CA GLY A 381 -6.37 11.39 1.29
C GLY A 381 -5.73 10.10 0.77
N PHE A 382 -4.41 10.01 0.69
CA PHE A 382 -3.73 8.76 0.36
C PHE A 382 -3.96 7.70 1.44
N GLN A 383 -3.91 8.06 2.73
CA GLN A 383 -4.26 7.13 3.82
C GLN A 383 -5.70 6.61 3.69
N ILE A 384 -6.66 7.50 3.41
CA ILE A 384 -8.06 7.15 3.12
C ILE A 384 -8.16 6.21 1.92
N LEU A 385 -7.41 6.47 0.84
CA LEU A 385 -7.36 5.59 -0.33
C LEU A 385 -6.93 4.18 0.03
N LEU A 386 -5.91 4.02 0.88
CA LEU A 386 -5.44 2.69 1.32
C LEU A 386 -6.44 2.01 2.24
N GLU A 387 -6.99 2.72 3.21
CA GLU A 387 -8.04 2.20 4.11
C GLU A 387 -9.30 1.77 3.32
N LYS A 388 -9.65 2.51 2.28
CA LYS A 388 -10.78 2.21 1.41
C LYS A 388 -10.46 1.09 0.43
N GLU A 389 -9.66 1.36 -0.60
CA GLU A 389 -9.51 0.50 -1.78
C GLU A 389 -8.74 -0.81 -1.52
N TRP A 390 -7.86 -0.81 -0.52
CA TRP A 390 -7.01 -1.96 -0.21
C TRP A 390 -7.50 -2.69 1.02
N LEU A 391 -7.69 -1.97 2.13
CA LEU A 391 -8.04 -2.59 3.39
C LEU A 391 -9.51 -2.98 3.42
N SER A 392 -10.45 -2.04 3.36
CA SER A 392 -11.87 -2.35 3.51
C SER A 392 -12.39 -3.27 2.39
N PHE A 393 -11.88 -3.11 1.17
CA PHE A 393 -12.16 -3.98 0.03
C PHE A 393 -11.38 -5.31 0.01
N GLY A 394 -10.65 -5.65 1.07
CA GLY A 394 -10.19 -7.02 1.31
C GLY A 394 -9.01 -7.49 0.47
N HIS A 395 -8.05 -6.61 0.16
CA HIS A 395 -6.73 -7.09 -0.24
C HIS A 395 -6.16 -7.98 0.88
N ARG A 396 -5.70 -9.18 0.51
CA ARG A 396 -5.32 -10.23 1.47
C ARG A 396 -3.91 -10.01 2.01
N PHE A 397 -3.66 -8.89 2.69
CA PHE A 397 -2.33 -8.48 3.17
C PHE A 397 -1.60 -9.58 3.96
N GLN A 398 -2.27 -10.18 4.95
CA GLN A 398 -1.70 -11.27 5.76
C GLN A 398 -1.24 -12.44 4.89
N GLN A 399 -2.02 -12.83 3.89
CA GLN A 399 -1.68 -13.94 2.97
C GLN A 399 -0.57 -13.55 1.97
N ARG A 400 -0.68 -12.35 1.37
CA ARG A 400 0.27 -11.85 0.35
C ARG A 400 1.65 -11.59 0.91
N VAL A 401 1.75 -11.23 2.18
CA VAL A 401 3.03 -10.96 2.87
C VAL A 401 3.52 -12.15 3.70
N GLY A 402 2.60 -12.94 4.27
CA GLY A 402 2.93 -13.99 5.23
C GLY A 402 3.50 -13.43 6.54
N HIS A 403 2.72 -12.60 7.24
CA HIS A 403 3.15 -11.99 8.50
C HIS A 403 3.34 -13.07 9.58
N GLY A 404 4.56 -13.17 10.10
CA GLY A 404 4.91 -14.13 11.16
C GLY A 404 4.73 -15.60 10.79
N ASP A 405 4.64 -15.93 9.50
CA ASP A 405 4.53 -17.32 9.01
C ASP A 405 5.87 -17.79 8.44
N ARG A 406 6.35 -18.94 8.91
CA ARG A 406 7.59 -19.59 8.48
C ARG A 406 7.53 -20.20 7.07
N ASN A 407 6.34 -20.42 6.51
CA ASN A 407 6.17 -21.03 5.19
C ASN A 407 6.54 -20.05 4.07
N HIS A 408 7.84 -19.87 3.84
CA HIS A 408 8.36 -18.94 2.83
C HIS A 408 8.10 -19.39 1.38
N THR A 409 7.69 -20.64 1.17
CA THR A 409 7.35 -21.21 -0.16
C THR A 409 5.88 -21.07 -0.51
N ASP A 410 5.07 -20.46 0.36
CA ASP A 410 3.64 -20.25 0.10
C ASP A 410 3.41 -19.53 -1.23
N ALA A 411 2.67 -20.20 -2.12
CA ALA A 411 2.36 -19.73 -3.45
C ALA A 411 1.38 -18.54 -3.47
N ASP A 412 0.78 -18.19 -2.35
CA ASP A 412 -0.08 -17.00 -2.23
C ASP A 412 0.68 -15.71 -1.90
N ARG A 413 1.98 -15.80 -1.55
CA ARG A 413 2.82 -14.61 -1.30
C ARG A 413 3.15 -13.91 -2.61
N SER A 414 2.94 -12.59 -2.68
CA SER A 414 3.18 -11.81 -3.90
C SER A 414 3.25 -10.30 -3.62
N PRO A 415 4.12 -9.54 -4.32
CA PRO A 415 4.37 -8.13 -4.06
C PRO A 415 3.32 -7.18 -4.68
N ILE A 416 2.03 -7.50 -4.57
CA ILE A 416 0.96 -6.74 -5.23
C ILE A 416 0.87 -5.29 -4.71
N PHE A 417 0.88 -5.13 -3.39
CA PHE A 417 0.89 -3.79 -2.77
C PHE A 417 2.19 -3.04 -3.02
N LEU A 418 3.33 -3.73 -3.07
CA LEU A 418 4.63 -3.13 -3.42
C LEU A 418 4.60 -2.56 -4.85
N GLN A 419 4.08 -3.31 -5.83
CA GLN A 419 3.93 -2.81 -7.20
C GLN A 419 3.04 -1.57 -7.29
N PHE A 420 1.97 -1.50 -6.47
CA PHE A 420 1.14 -0.30 -6.39
C PHE A 420 1.93 0.90 -5.88
N ILE A 421 2.67 0.75 -4.77
CA ILE A 421 3.47 1.85 -4.22
C ILE A 421 4.60 2.26 -5.19
N ASP A 422 5.20 1.32 -5.93
CA ASP A 422 6.14 1.61 -7.02
C ASP A 422 5.47 2.47 -8.10
N CYS A 423 4.28 2.08 -8.58
CA CYS A 423 3.51 2.89 -9.54
C CYS A 423 3.21 4.31 -9.02
N VAL A 424 2.88 4.46 -7.73
CA VAL A 424 2.71 5.78 -7.09
C VAL A 424 4.01 6.57 -7.13
N TRP A 425 5.14 5.94 -6.79
CA TRP A 425 6.46 6.55 -6.89
C TRP A 425 6.80 6.99 -8.33
N GLN A 426 6.47 6.19 -9.36
CA GLN A 426 6.65 6.62 -10.76
C GLN A 426 5.89 7.93 -11.04
N MET A 427 4.66 8.07 -10.51
CA MET A 427 3.89 9.31 -10.69
C MET A 427 4.48 10.48 -9.90
N THR A 428 4.98 10.28 -8.68
CA THR A 428 5.63 11.37 -7.92
C THR A 428 6.91 11.87 -8.61
N ARG A 429 7.61 10.98 -9.34
CA ARG A 429 8.77 11.33 -10.17
C ARG A 429 8.40 12.20 -11.37
N GLN A 430 7.30 11.87 -12.05
CA GLN A 430 6.83 12.62 -13.23
C GLN A 430 6.11 13.91 -12.85
N PHE A 431 5.47 13.97 -11.68
CA PHE A 431 4.70 15.12 -11.19
C PHE A 431 5.18 15.56 -9.79
N PRO A 432 6.38 16.16 -9.69
CA PRO A 432 7.05 16.43 -8.41
C PRO A 432 6.31 17.40 -7.49
N ALA A 433 5.35 18.18 -8.00
CA ALA A 433 4.55 19.14 -7.24
C ALA A 433 3.11 18.67 -6.96
N ALA A 434 2.69 17.53 -7.49
CA ALA A 434 1.27 17.11 -7.45
C ALA A 434 0.89 16.31 -6.18
N PHE A 435 1.88 15.85 -5.42
CA PHE A 435 1.70 15.00 -4.24
C PHE A 435 2.19 15.72 -2.98
N GLU A 436 1.36 15.73 -1.94
CA GLU A 436 1.70 16.31 -0.64
C GLU A 436 2.74 15.46 0.08
N PHE A 437 2.71 14.15 -0.12
CA PHE A 437 3.68 13.24 0.46
C PHE A 437 4.97 13.14 -0.35
N ASN A 438 6.08 12.93 0.34
CA ASN A 438 7.38 12.68 -0.25
C ASN A 438 7.68 11.18 -0.41
N GLU A 439 8.85 10.85 -0.96
CA GLU A 439 9.29 9.45 -1.14
C GLU A 439 9.48 8.70 0.19
N TYR A 440 9.91 9.39 1.25
CA TYR A 440 10.14 8.78 2.56
C TYR A 440 8.85 8.21 3.14
N PHE A 441 7.72 8.90 2.95
CA PHE A 441 6.39 8.39 3.30
C PHE A 441 6.07 7.03 2.63
N LEU A 442 6.34 6.91 1.33
CA LEU A 442 6.10 5.66 0.58
C LEU A 442 7.01 4.53 1.08
N ILE A 443 8.28 4.82 1.36
CA ILE A 443 9.23 3.85 1.93
C ILE A 443 8.80 3.44 3.34
N THR A 444 8.37 4.37 4.18
CA THR A 444 7.85 4.10 5.54
C THR A 444 6.63 3.18 5.49
N ILE A 445 5.71 3.37 4.54
CA ILE A 445 4.58 2.45 4.32
C ILE A 445 5.09 1.04 4.00
N LEU A 446 6.06 0.89 3.11
CA LEU A 446 6.61 -0.42 2.72
C LEU A 446 7.44 -1.09 3.83
N ASP A 447 8.12 -0.31 4.66
CA ASP A 447 8.81 -0.86 5.83
C ASP A 447 7.81 -1.40 6.86
N HIS A 448 6.73 -0.66 7.11
CA HIS A 448 5.69 -1.07 8.04
C HIS A 448 4.66 -2.04 7.47
N LEU A 449 4.62 -2.24 6.15
CA LEU A 449 3.98 -3.40 5.52
C LEU A 449 4.57 -4.68 6.10
N TYR A 450 5.89 -4.76 6.24
CA TYR A 450 6.56 -5.97 6.72
C TYR A 450 6.78 -5.99 8.23
N SER A 451 6.94 -4.83 8.88
CA SER A 451 7.43 -4.80 10.26
C SER A 451 6.47 -5.42 11.28
N CYS A 452 5.16 -5.44 10.99
CA CYS A 452 4.10 -5.80 11.95
C CYS A 452 4.20 -5.03 13.28
N LEU A 453 4.61 -3.75 13.21
CA LEU A 453 4.62 -2.84 14.35
C LEU A 453 3.23 -2.26 14.60
N PHE A 454 2.52 -1.99 13.50
CA PHE A 454 1.18 -1.45 13.47
C PHE A 454 0.18 -2.51 12.99
N GLY A 455 -1.09 -2.34 13.35
CA GLY A 455 -2.16 -3.24 12.92
C GLY A 455 -2.68 -2.97 11.50
N THR A 456 -2.31 -1.85 10.88
CA THR A 456 -2.89 -1.35 9.63
C THR A 456 -2.91 -2.40 8.51
N PHE A 457 -1.79 -3.08 8.28
CA PHE A 457 -1.67 -4.07 7.19
C PHE A 457 -1.82 -5.53 7.67
N LEU A 458 -2.49 -5.76 8.80
CA LEU A 458 -2.80 -7.11 9.29
C LEU A 458 -4.15 -7.62 8.74
N CYS A 459 -4.35 -8.94 8.89
CA CYS A 459 -5.53 -9.69 8.44
C CYS A 459 -5.74 -9.63 6.90
N ASN A 460 -6.87 -10.16 6.41
CA ASN A 460 -7.19 -10.22 4.99
C ASN A 460 -8.49 -9.51 4.57
N SER A 461 -9.31 -9.06 5.52
CA SER A 461 -10.55 -8.33 5.23
C SER A 461 -10.95 -7.41 6.39
N GLU A 462 -11.90 -6.50 6.14
CA GLU A 462 -12.52 -5.67 7.17
C GLU A 462 -13.14 -6.52 8.29
N GLN A 463 -13.93 -7.53 7.93
CA GLN A 463 -14.56 -8.45 8.87
C GLN A 463 -13.53 -9.11 9.81
N GLN A 464 -12.40 -9.58 9.28
CA GLN A 464 -11.34 -10.18 10.10
C GLN A 464 -10.73 -9.17 11.07
N ARG A 465 -10.47 -7.93 10.64
CA ARG A 465 -9.93 -6.88 11.53
C ARG A 465 -10.91 -6.50 12.65
N LEU A 466 -12.22 -6.51 12.36
CA LEU A 466 -13.25 -6.31 13.36
C LEU A 466 -13.28 -7.46 14.38
N LYS A 467 -13.29 -8.71 13.90
CA LYS A 467 -13.30 -9.91 14.75
C LYS A 467 -12.10 -9.98 15.69
N GLU A 468 -10.91 -9.63 15.19
CA GLU A 468 -9.67 -9.60 15.97
C GLU A 468 -9.52 -8.33 16.84
N GLU A 469 -10.48 -7.41 16.75
CA GLU A 469 -10.48 -6.09 17.39
C GLU A 469 -9.20 -5.29 17.12
N VAL A 470 -8.66 -5.37 15.89
CA VAL A 470 -7.39 -4.74 15.50
C VAL A 470 -7.36 -3.24 15.86
N PRO A 471 -8.40 -2.43 15.58
CA PRO A 471 -8.40 -1.02 15.94
C PRO A 471 -8.33 -0.72 17.44
N LYS A 472 -8.81 -1.64 18.29
CA LYS A 472 -8.78 -1.47 19.76
C LYS A 472 -7.48 -2.00 20.37
N ARG A 473 -6.88 -3.02 19.75
CA ARG A 473 -5.76 -3.79 20.34
C ARG A 473 -4.39 -3.42 19.78
N THR A 474 -4.34 -2.65 18.70
CA THR A 474 -3.10 -2.27 18.01
C THR A 474 -3.08 -0.80 17.64
N VAL A 475 -1.90 -0.26 17.39
CA VAL A 475 -1.71 1.12 16.91
C VAL A 475 -1.82 1.14 15.38
N SER A 476 -2.43 2.19 14.82
CA SER A 476 -2.45 2.44 13.37
C SER A 476 -1.13 3.07 12.91
N LEU A 477 -0.64 2.71 11.72
CA LEU A 477 0.49 3.39 11.10
C LEU A 477 0.23 4.90 10.97
N TRP A 478 -1.02 5.29 10.73
CA TRP A 478 -1.38 6.69 10.53
C TRP A 478 -1.28 7.50 11.83
N SER A 479 -1.42 6.87 12.99
CA SER A 479 -1.10 7.52 14.28
C SER A 479 0.36 7.99 14.32
N PHE A 480 1.28 7.14 13.87
CA PHE A 480 2.70 7.45 13.83
C PHE A 480 3.00 8.51 12.76
N VAL A 481 2.47 8.34 11.54
CA VAL A 481 2.73 9.28 10.43
C VAL A 481 2.20 10.68 10.75
N ASN A 482 0.94 10.77 11.17
CA ASN A 482 0.27 12.07 11.34
C ASN A 482 0.76 12.83 12.57
N SER A 483 1.52 12.19 13.46
CA SER A 483 2.15 12.84 14.61
C SER A 483 3.51 13.46 14.31
N GLN A 484 4.01 13.35 13.07
CA GLN A 484 5.29 13.91 12.61
C GLN A 484 5.23 14.23 11.10
N LEU A 485 4.17 14.91 10.66
CA LEU A 485 3.89 15.18 9.25
C LEU A 485 5.06 15.86 8.52
N GLU A 486 5.86 16.66 9.22
CA GLU A 486 7.04 17.32 8.69
C GLU A 486 8.09 16.37 8.07
N GLU A 487 8.14 15.10 8.49
CA GLU A 487 8.99 14.06 7.88
C GLU A 487 8.52 13.66 6.47
N PHE A 488 7.21 13.79 6.23
CA PHE A 488 6.50 13.17 5.13
C PHE A 488 6.01 14.17 4.09
N VAL A 489 6.01 15.46 4.40
CA VAL A 489 5.57 16.51 3.48
C VAL A 489 6.62 16.77 2.39
N ASN A 490 6.12 16.91 1.17
CA ASN A 490 6.84 17.38 0.01
C ASN A 490 6.79 18.93 -0.04
N PRO A 491 7.92 19.64 0.07
CA PRO A 491 7.94 21.10 0.06
C PRO A 491 7.51 21.71 -1.28
N LEU A 492 7.57 20.93 -2.36
CA LEU A 492 7.16 21.35 -3.71
C LEU A 492 5.67 21.19 -3.96
N TYR A 493 4.91 20.61 -3.02
CA TYR A 493 3.50 20.36 -3.21
C TYR A 493 2.71 21.65 -3.46
N VAL A 494 1.89 21.60 -4.51
CA VAL A 494 0.91 22.63 -4.83
C VAL A 494 -0.46 21.97 -4.98
N HIS A 495 -1.43 22.49 -4.24
CA HIS A 495 -2.80 22.01 -4.30
C HIS A 495 -3.50 22.54 -5.55
N TYR A 496 -3.75 21.65 -6.52
CA TYR A 496 -4.55 21.92 -7.72
C TYR A 496 -5.82 21.06 -7.69
N PRO A 497 -6.97 21.60 -7.23
CA PRO A 497 -8.18 20.82 -6.92
C PRO A 497 -8.80 20.03 -8.10
N SER A 498 -8.59 20.48 -9.34
CA SER A 498 -9.25 19.94 -10.54
C SER A 498 -8.27 19.44 -11.60
N HIS A 499 -7.02 19.18 -11.22
CA HIS A 499 -6.00 18.76 -12.17
C HIS A 499 -5.91 17.23 -12.25
N VAL A 500 -6.17 16.65 -13.42
CA VAL A 500 -6.00 15.22 -13.69
C VAL A 500 -4.56 14.92 -14.12
N LEU A 501 -3.98 13.83 -13.60
CA LEU A 501 -2.63 13.41 -13.97
C LEU A 501 -2.66 12.31 -15.02
N PHE A 502 -1.98 12.54 -16.15
CA PHE A 502 -1.77 11.53 -17.18
C PHE A 502 -0.28 11.18 -17.28
N PRO A 503 0.22 10.19 -16.51
CA PRO A 503 1.62 9.81 -16.56
C PRO A 503 1.99 9.21 -17.91
N THR A 504 3.24 9.43 -18.34
CA THR A 504 3.80 8.73 -19.49
C THR A 504 4.26 7.34 -19.07
N VAL A 505 3.64 6.31 -19.65
CA VAL A 505 3.81 4.90 -19.25
C VAL A 505 4.80 4.11 -20.12
N GLY A 506 5.46 4.77 -21.08
CA GLY A 506 6.48 4.13 -21.91
C GLY A 506 7.73 3.76 -21.09
N ILE A 507 8.36 2.62 -21.39
CA ILE A 507 9.49 2.07 -20.61
C ILE A 507 10.64 3.06 -20.41
N ARG A 508 10.85 3.99 -21.36
CA ARG A 508 11.87 5.06 -21.30
C ARG A 508 11.61 6.12 -20.22
N HIS A 509 10.38 6.21 -19.72
CA HIS A 509 9.96 7.19 -18.71
C HIS A 509 9.81 6.57 -17.31
N LEU A 510 9.83 5.23 -17.23
CA LEU A 510 9.82 4.51 -15.97
C LEU A 510 11.25 4.27 -15.51
N GLN A 511 11.45 4.37 -14.19
CA GLN A 511 12.77 4.20 -13.58
C GLN A 511 12.70 3.03 -12.60
N LEU A 512 13.82 2.33 -12.41
CA LEU A 512 13.92 1.45 -11.25
C LEU A 512 13.98 2.31 -9.98
N TRP A 513 13.18 1.99 -8.97
CA TRP A 513 13.15 2.71 -7.70
C TRP A 513 14.39 2.39 -6.84
N VAL A 514 15.53 3.00 -7.18
CA VAL A 514 16.85 2.74 -6.58
C VAL A 514 16.85 2.91 -5.05
N THR A 515 16.22 3.97 -4.55
CA THR A 515 16.08 4.33 -3.13
C THR A 515 15.20 3.36 -2.32
N TYR A 516 14.52 2.43 -2.97
CA TYR A 516 13.87 1.29 -2.31
C TYR A 516 14.61 -0.03 -2.58
N TYR A 517 14.77 -0.42 -3.86
CA TYR A 517 15.30 -1.75 -4.22
C TYR A 517 16.79 -1.94 -3.96
N ILE A 518 17.57 -0.85 -3.94
CA ILE A 518 19.05 -0.88 -3.84
C ILE A 518 19.54 -0.09 -2.62
N ARG A 519 18.63 0.31 -1.73
CA ARG A 519 18.91 1.20 -0.58
C ARG A 519 19.88 0.64 0.46
N TRP A 520 20.27 -0.62 0.35
CA TRP A 520 21.22 -1.24 1.27
C TRP A 520 22.68 -1.08 0.86
N ASN A 521 22.94 -0.75 -0.41
CA ASN A 521 24.30 -0.49 -0.88
C ASN A 521 24.74 0.91 -0.41
N PRO A 522 25.76 1.02 0.47
CA PRO A 522 26.22 2.32 0.98
C PRO A 522 26.73 3.26 -0.13
N ARG A 523 27.20 2.72 -1.26
CA ARG A 523 27.68 3.51 -2.40
C ARG A 523 26.56 4.16 -3.20
N MET A 524 25.35 3.62 -3.10
CA MET A 524 24.16 4.13 -3.78
C MET A 524 23.33 5.08 -2.91
N ARG A 525 23.73 5.26 -1.64
CA ARG A 525 23.05 6.17 -0.73
C ARG A 525 23.52 7.60 -0.97
N PRO A 526 22.61 8.58 -1.04
CA PRO A 526 23.01 9.97 -1.00
C PRO A 526 23.72 10.26 0.34
N GLN A 527 24.67 11.20 0.33
CA GLN A 527 25.40 11.60 1.55
C GLN A 527 24.45 12.07 2.65
N GLU A 528 23.40 12.80 2.26
CA GLU A 528 22.30 13.22 3.14
C GLU A 528 20.96 12.68 2.62
N PRO A 529 20.11 12.13 3.50
CA PRO A 529 18.76 11.72 3.12
C PRO A 529 17.92 12.89 2.59
N VAL A 530 17.30 12.73 1.42
CA VAL A 530 16.52 13.78 0.75
C VAL A 530 15.41 14.37 1.62
N HIS A 531 14.76 13.56 2.46
CA HIS A 531 13.70 14.04 3.36
C HIS A 531 14.22 14.98 4.47
N GLN A 532 15.48 14.86 4.89
CA GLN A 532 16.08 15.82 5.83
C GLN A 532 16.22 17.19 5.18
N ARG A 533 16.68 17.23 3.93
CA ARG A 533 16.70 18.47 3.14
C ARG A 533 15.30 19.05 2.93
N TYR A 534 14.28 18.20 2.76
CA TYR A 534 12.89 18.67 2.63
C TYR A 534 12.40 19.37 3.89
N LYS A 535 12.75 18.88 5.08
CA LYS A 535 12.44 19.58 6.33
C LYS A 535 13.08 20.95 6.41
N GLU A 536 14.36 21.06 6.02
CA GLU A 536 15.06 22.35 5.99
C GLU A 536 14.38 23.32 5.01
N LEU A 537 13.95 22.83 3.84
CA LEU A 537 13.19 23.63 2.88
C LEU A 537 11.84 24.07 3.44
N LEU A 538 11.12 23.22 4.17
CA LEU A 538 9.87 23.58 4.84
C LEU A 538 10.08 24.65 5.92
N ALA A 539 11.11 24.48 6.75
CA ALA A 539 11.49 25.46 7.76
C ALA A 539 11.85 26.81 7.12
N LYS A 540 12.64 26.79 6.04
CA LYS A 540 13.02 28.01 5.32
C LYS A 540 11.82 28.67 4.64
N ARG A 541 10.91 27.90 4.06
CA ARG A 541 9.65 28.39 3.49
C ARG A 541 8.81 29.09 4.55
N ALA A 542 8.66 28.51 5.75
CA ALA A 542 7.90 29.11 6.85
C ALA A 542 8.53 30.43 7.32
N GLU A 543 9.86 30.49 7.45
CA GLU A 543 10.61 31.71 7.78
C GLU A 543 10.37 32.82 6.74
N LEU A 544 10.52 32.50 5.45
CA LEU A 544 10.34 33.45 4.35
C LEU A 544 8.88 33.92 4.27
N GLN A 545 7.91 33.03 4.46
CA GLN A 545 6.49 33.38 4.45
C GLN A 545 6.16 34.38 5.55
N LYS A 546 6.64 34.14 6.77
CA LYS A 546 6.50 35.07 7.89
C LYS A 546 7.13 36.44 7.57
N ARG A 547 8.31 36.45 6.94
CA ARG A 547 8.97 37.70 6.54
C ARG A 547 8.19 38.48 5.50
N VAL A 548 7.55 37.81 4.54
CA VAL A 548 6.67 38.43 3.55
C VAL A 548 5.46 39.07 4.23
N GLU A 549 4.81 38.36 5.15
CA GLU A 549 3.66 38.88 5.90
C GLU A 549 4.01 40.11 6.74
N GLU A 550 5.18 40.11 7.38
CA GLU A 550 5.72 41.28 8.10
C GLU A 550 5.92 42.47 7.17
N LEU A 551 6.61 42.28 6.03
CA LEU A 551 6.86 43.33 5.06
C LEU A 551 5.57 43.88 4.42
N GLN A 552 4.59 43.01 4.16
CA GLN A 552 3.27 43.43 3.67
C GLN A 552 2.53 44.30 4.69
N ARG A 553 2.61 43.94 5.98
CA ARG A 553 2.04 44.75 7.07
C ARG A 553 2.74 46.10 7.20
N GLU A 554 4.08 46.13 7.10
CA GLU A 554 4.86 47.37 7.09
C GLU A 554 4.49 48.27 5.91
N ALA A 555 4.35 47.71 4.72
CA ALA A 555 3.96 48.45 3.51
C ALA A 555 2.53 49.01 3.62
N ALA A 556 1.58 48.23 4.14
CA ALA A 556 0.21 48.68 4.38
C ALA A 556 0.17 49.85 5.39
N ASN A 557 0.93 49.75 6.48
CA ASN A 557 1.03 50.81 7.49
C ASN A 557 1.64 52.10 6.93
N ARG A 558 2.70 52.00 6.11
CA ARG A 558 3.30 53.16 5.43
C ARG A 558 2.31 53.82 4.47
N THR A 559 1.56 53.02 3.71
CA THR A 559 0.54 53.52 2.77
C THR A 559 -0.57 54.27 3.53
N ALA A 560 -1.06 53.70 4.64
CA ALA A 560 -2.04 54.35 5.51
C ALA A 560 -1.54 55.69 6.10
N SER A 561 -0.28 55.76 6.53
CA SER A 561 0.33 57.00 7.03
C SER A 561 0.50 58.07 5.94
N SER A 562 0.80 57.67 4.70
CA SER A 562 0.94 58.60 3.57
C SER A 562 -0.40 59.15 3.07
N SER A 563 -1.49 58.37 3.22
CA SER A 563 -2.85 58.83 2.89
C SER A 563 -3.41 59.84 3.89
N SER A 564 -2.96 59.83 5.16
CA SER A 564 -3.33 60.85 6.13
C SER A 564 -2.62 62.20 5.91
N GLU A 565 -1.45 62.21 5.26
CA GLU A 565 -0.72 63.47 4.98
C GLU A 565 -1.23 64.19 3.71
N ARG A 566 -1.91 63.50 2.78
CA ARG A 566 -2.50 64.14 1.58
C ARG A 566 -3.88 64.80 1.80
N ALA A 567 -4.45 64.70 3.00
CA ALA A 567 -5.73 65.33 3.33
C ALA A 567 -5.62 66.84 3.69
N GLY A 568 -4.43 67.45 3.53
CA GLY A 568 -4.20 68.86 3.86
C GLY A 568 -3.60 69.65 2.71
N SER A 569 -4.40 70.03 1.70
CA SER A 569 -4.20 71.27 0.94
C SER A 569 -5.48 71.65 0.15
N PRO A 570 -5.90 72.93 0.14
CA PRO A 570 -7.23 73.33 -0.31
C PRO A 570 -7.33 73.60 -1.81
N THR A 571 -8.54 73.38 -2.30
CA THR A 571 -9.06 73.79 -3.61
C THR A 571 -8.88 75.29 -3.86
N ARG A 572 -8.22 75.66 -4.97
CA ARG A 572 -8.40 76.95 -5.64
C ARG A 572 -9.19 76.75 -6.93
N SER A 573 -10.18 77.61 -7.11
CA SER A 573 -11.22 77.60 -8.14
C SER A 573 -10.77 78.16 -9.49
N ILE A 574 -11.11 77.39 -10.54
CA ILE A 574 -11.69 77.76 -11.86
C ILE A 574 -10.98 78.80 -12.75
N THR A 575 -10.56 78.38 -13.95
CA THR A 575 -11.11 78.90 -15.24
C THR A 575 -10.84 77.91 -16.39
N PRO A 576 -11.77 77.70 -17.35
CA PRO A 576 -11.62 76.73 -18.43
C PRO A 576 -11.00 77.38 -19.68
N VAL A 577 -10.15 76.63 -20.39
CA VAL A 577 -9.75 76.95 -21.76
C VAL A 577 -10.07 75.75 -22.64
N GLN A 578 -11.02 75.96 -23.56
CA GLN A 578 -11.32 75.11 -24.71
C GLN A 578 -10.17 75.17 -25.72
N THR A 579 -9.86 74.03 -26.35
CA THR A 579 -9.63 73.84 -27.81
C THR A 579 -9.41 72.33 -28.04
N PHE A 580 -10.26 71.62 -28.80
CA PHE A 580 -10.06 71.27 -30.24
C PHE A 580 -8.59 70.85 -30.51
N VAL A 581 -8.25 69.62 -30.89
CA VAL A 581 -8.78 68.69 -31.92
C VAL A 581 -8.53 67.25 -31.46
#